data_AF-A0A2N3FZF8-F1
#
_entry.id   AF-A0A2N3FZF8-F1
#
_cell.length_a   1.000
_cell.length_b   1.000
_cell.length_c   1.000
_cell.angle_alpha   90.00
_cell.angle_beta   90.00
_cell.angle_gamma   90.00
#
_symmetry.space_group_name_H-M   'P 1'
#
loop_
_entity.id
_entity.type
_entity.pdbx_description
1 polymer ?
#
loop_
_entity_poly.entity_id
_entity_poly.type
_entity_poly.pdbx_seq_one_letter_code
_entity_poly.pdbx_strand_id
1 'polypeptide(L)'
;MAIETAQITQVSDLVSSLAREDVSGLSHDELLDVHAAVARLGRLTGTLQARLDGEIGQRSKASMAGGGLARGVGFGDAGKLISRVTGGSQAGARRSMEAGDALLPVAPRDPRTGVVAADAGSPVGPGSPGQPAATKYPAVAAAALAGDLSVDAVGIISSGLNTVADRAPSDQVHALERALVAQAKTLTAQEVRRMVARAIARFDEQGVRERERRNRDARYLTWSEDHTGMV
;
A
#
# COMPACT_ATOMS: atom_id res chain seq x y z
N MET A 1 13.92 12.62 -10.99
CA MET A 1 12.96 13.74 -10.95
C MET A 1 12.92 14.27 -9.53
N ALA A 2 13.37 15.51 -9.30
CA ALA A 2 13.31 16.13 -7.98
C ALA A 2 11.91 16.75 -7.81
N ILE A 3 11.27 16.54 -6.66
CA ILE A 3 10.04 17.25 -6.30
C ILE A 3 10.49 18.61 -5.76
N GLU A 4 10.20 19.69 -6.49
CA GLU A 4 10.61 21.03 -6.10
C GLU A 4 9.61 21.63 -5.10
N THR A 5 10.10 22.08 -3.95
CA THR A 5 9.27 22.70 -2.91
C THR A 5 8.47 23.90 -3.43
N ALA A 6 9.04 24.66 -4.39
CA ALA A 6 8.39 25.82 -5.00
C ALA A 6 7.05 25.47 -5.68
N GLN A 7 6.95 24.30 -6.33
CA GLN A 7 5.72 23.84 -6.97
C GLN A 7 4.64 23.53 -5.93
N ILE A 8 5.02 22.93 -4.80
CA ILE A 8 4.10 22.65 -3.69
C ILE A 8 3.60 23.95 -3.04
N THR A 9 4.48 24.94 -2.86
CA THR A 9 4.09 26.27 -2.36
C THR A 9 3.07 26.95 -3.27
N GLN A 10 3.31 26.95 -4.59
CA GLN A 10 2.37 27.55 -5.55
C GLN A 10 0.98 26.92 -5.48
N VAL A 11 0.88 25.59 -5.38
CA VAL A 11 -0.40 24.90 -5.23
C VAL A 11 -1.06 25.24 -3.89
N SER A 12 -0.28 25.30 -2.81
CA SER A 12 -0.78 25.67 -1.48
C SER A 12 -1.35 27.09 -1.44
N ASP A 13 -0.71 28.04 -2.12
CA ASP A 13 -1.17 29.43 -2.20
C ASP A 13 -2.49 29.54 -2.98
N LEU A 14 -2.60 28.81 -4.09
CA LEU A 14 -3.85 28.74 -4.87
C LEU A 14 -5.00 28.16 -4.03
N VAL A 15 -4.77 27.03 -3.35
CA VAL A 15 -5.79 26.42 -2.47
C VAL A 15 -6.17 27.37 -1.33
N SER A 16 -5.20 28.08 -0.76
CA SER A 16 -5.45 29.06 0.32
C SER A 16 -6.27 30.25 -0.16
N SER A 17 -6.12 30.67 -1.43
CA SER A 17 -6.97 31.68 -2.04
C SER A 17 -8.40 31.18 -2.20
N LEU A 18 -8.58 30.00 -2.80
CA LEU A 18 -9.90 29.39 -3.02
C LEU A 18 -10.64 29.14 -1.71
N ALA A 19 -9.94 28.77 -0.64
CA ALA A 19 -10.52 28.51 0.67
C ALA A 19 -11.11 29.76 1.36
N ARG A 20 -10.86 30.97 0.85
CA ARG A 20 -11.42 32.23 1.37
C ARG A 20 -12.68 32.69 0.64
N GLU A 21 -13.00 32.07 -0.50
CA GLU A 21 -14.20 32.39 -1.27
C GLU A 21 -15.47 31.98 -0.51
N ASP A 22 -16.56 32.73 -0.70
CA ASP A 22 -17.85 32.38 -0.13
C ASP A 22 -18.53 31.28 -0.96
N VAL A 23 -18.73 30.12 -0.34
CA VAL A 23 -19.37 28.96 -0.97
C VAL A 23 -20.90 28.97 -0.85
N SER A 24 -21.47 29.87 -0.05
CA SER A 24 -22.92 29.91 0.20
C SER A 24 -23.74 30.32 -1.03
N GLY A 25 -23.11 30.98 -2.00
CA GLY A 25 -23.71 31.37 -3.28
C GLY A 25 -23.71 30.29 -4.35
N LEU A 26 -23.07 29.13 -4.12
CA LEU A 26 -23.03 28.05 -5.10
C LEU A 26 -24.40 27.36 -5.23
N SER A 27 -24.77 27.02 -6.46
CA SER A 27 -25.89 26.10 -6.69
C SER A 27 -25.55 24.69 -6.18
N HIS A 28 -26.56 23.83 -6.03
CA HIS A 28 -26.36 22.45 -5.59
C HIS A 28 -25.39 21.67 -6.49
N ASP A 29 -25.51 21.83 -7.82
CA ASP A 29 -24.66 21.13 -8.79
C ASP A 29 -23.23 21.64 -8.73
N GLU A 30 -23.02 22.96 -8.69
CA GLU A 30 -21.70 23.56 -8.53
C GLU A 30 -21.03 23.15 -7.21
N LEU A 31 -21.78 23.10 -6.12
CA LEU A 31 -21.28 22.68 -4.82
C LEU A 31 -20.79 21.22 -4.87
N LEU A 32 -21.56 20.32 -5.49
CA LEU A 32 -21.19 18.92 -5.62
C LEU A 32 -19.97 18.72 -6.55
N ASP A 33 -19.89 19.46 -7.64
CA ASP A 33 -18.76 19.41 -8.58
C ASP A 33 -17.46 19.92 -7.93
N VAL A 34 -17.52 21.07 -7.26
CA VAL A 34 -16.38 21.63 -6.50
C VAL A 34 -15.97 20.68 -5.38
N HIS A 35 -16.93 20.13 -4.63
CA HIS A 35 -16.66 19.15 -3.59
C HIS A 35 -15.96 17.89 -4.13
N ALA A 36 -16.41 17.35 -5.27
CA ALA A 36 -15.78 16.20 -5.90
C ALA A 36 -14.34 16.50 -6.36
N ALA A 37 -14.11 17.68 -6.92
CA ALA A 37 -12.78 18.14 -7.33
C ALA A 37 -11.82 18.29 -6.14
N VAL A 38 -12.27 18.94 -5.06
CA VAL A 38 -11.50 19.09 -3.81
C VAL A 38 -11.23 17.74 -3.16
N ALA A 39 -12.20 16.83 -3.15
CA ALA A 39 -12.01 15.48 -2.63
C ALA A 39 -10.93 14.71 -3.42
N ARG A 40 -10.90 14.86 -4.76
CA ARG A 40 -9.84 14.28 -5.59
C ARG A 40 -8.48 14.89 -5.29
N LEU A 41 -8.39 16.22 -5.15
CA LEU A 41 -7.17 16.90 -4.73
C LEU A 41 -6.67 16.40 -3.38
N GLY A 42 -7.56 16.25 -2.40
CA GLY A 42 -7.24 15.70 -1.09
C GLY A 42 -6.66 14.29 -1.15
N ARG A 43 -7.19 13.42 -2.02
CA ARG A 43 -6.64 12.06 -2.23
C ARG A 43 -5.26 12.07 -2.88
N LEU A 44 -5.03 12.96 -3.85
CA LEU A 44 -3.73 13.13 -4.49
C LEU A 44 -2.67 13.65 -3.52
N THR A 45 -2.99 14.71 -2.76
CA THR A 45 -2.12 15.25 -1.71
C THR A 45 -1.85 14.21 -0.62
N GLY A 46 -2.89 13.50 -0.18
CA GLY A 46 -2.74 12.40 0.78
C GLY A 46 -1.84 11.28 0.25
N THR A 47 -1.94 10.93 -1.04
CA THR A 47 -1.07 9.94 -1.68
C THR A 47 0.38 10.41 -1.73
N LEU A 48 0.62 11.68 -2.09
CA LEU A 48 1.96 12.27 -2.06
C LEU A 48 2.53 12.25 -0.63
N GLN A 49 1.74 12.68 0.36
CA GLN A 49 2.13 12.67 1.75
C GLN A 49 2.45 11.25 2.24
N ALA A 50 1.58 10.27 1.97
CA ALA A 50 1.82 8.88 2.34
C ALA A 50 3.13 8.35 1.76
N ARG A 51 3.46 8.66 0.50
CA ARG A 51 4.75 8.26 -0.11
C ARG A 51 5.96 8.86 0.62
N LEU A 52 5.88 10.14 1.00
CA LEU A 52 6.93 10.80 1.79
C LEU A 52 7.02 10.20 3.21
N ASP A 53 5.89 9.96 3.85
CA ASP A 53 5.80 9.35 5.18
C ASP A 53 6.38 7.93 5.18
N GLY A 54 6.07 7.11 4.16
CA GLY A 54 6.64 5.79 3.96
C GLY A 54 8.17 5.83 3.85
N GLU A 55 8.70 6.76 3.04
CA GLU A 55 10.15 6.96 2.89
C GLU A 55 10.81 7.42 4.21
N ILE A 56 10.17 8.35 4.94
CA ILE A 56 10.59 8.78 6.28
C ILE A 56 10.63 7.57 7.23
N GLY A 57 9.61 6.70 7.17
CA GLY A 57 9.53 5.47 7.93
C GLY A 57 10.71 4.54 7.64
N GLN A 58 11.01 4.29 6.37
CA GLN A 58 12.15 3.48 5.93
C GLN A 58 13.48 4.06 6.43
N ARG A 59 13.68 5.38 6.28
CA ARG A 59 14.91 6.07 6.71
C ARG A 59 15.05 6.22 8.23
N SER A 60 13.99 5.98 8.99
CA SER A 60 13.97 6.08 10.45
C SER A 60 14.03 4.73 11.15
N LYS A 61 14.21 3.62 10.41
CA LYS A 61 14.38 2.29 11.00
C LYS A 61 15.61 2.25 11.92
N ALA A 62 15.51 1.46 13.00
CA ALA A 62 16.60 1.33 13.97
C ALA A 62 17.88 0.70 13.39
N SER A 63 17.76 -0.05 12.29
CA SER A 63 18.88 -0.62 11.53
C SER A 63 19.71 0.41 10.77
N MET A 64 19.25 1.66 10.67
CA MET A 64 19.96 2.73 9.98
C MET A 64 21.10 3.28 10.85
N ALA A 65 22.25 3.55 10.22
CA ALA A 65 23.39 4.17 10.89
C ALA A 65 23.01 5.49 11.56
N GLY A 66 23.56 5.77 12.75
CA GLY A 66 23.26 6.98 13.52
C GLY A 66 21.84 7.02 14.11
N GLY A 67 21.12 5.89 14.12
CA GLY A 67 19.80 5.78 14.75
C GLY A 67 18.63 6.19 13.86
N GLY A 68 18.86 6.51 12.58
CA GLY A 68 17.86 6.84 11.58
C GLY A 68 17.46 8.31 11.53
N LEU A 69 16.79 8.70 10.43
CA LEU A 69 16.38 10.08 10.13
C LEU A 69 15.67 10.77 11.31
N ALA A 70 14.64 10.14 11.88
CA ALA A 70 13.88 10.71 12.98
C ALA A 70 14.76 11.09 14.19
N ARG A 71 15.69 10.22 14.59
CA ARG A 71 16.61 10.52 15.70
C ARG A 71 17.60 11.61 15.34
N GLY A 72 18.09 11.62 14.09
CA GLY A 72 18.98 12.66 13.58
C GLY A 72 18.37 14.08 13.64
N VAL A 73 17.04 14.19 13.55
CA VAL A 73 16.32 15.46 13.69
C VAL A 73 15.64 15.64 15.06
N GLY A 74 16.03 14.86 16.08
CA GLY A 74 15.63 15.06 17.48
C GLY A 74 14.31 14.39 17.90
N PHE A 75 13.76 13.49 17.08
CA PHE A 75 12.54 12.74 17.41
C PHE A 75 12.85 11.29 17.79
N GLY A 76 12.05 10.74 18.70
CA GLY A 76 12.24 9.35 19.17
C GLY A 76 11.94 8.29 18.09
N ASP A 77 11.04 8.59 17.15
CA ASP A 77 10.62 7.70 16.06
C ASP A 77 9.94 8.50 14.93
N ALA A 78 9.76 7.86 13.76
CA ALA A 78 9.12 8.46 12.58
C ALA A 78 7.67 8.90 12.84
N GLY A 79 6.90 8.13 13.63
CA GLY A 79 5.51 8.46 13.94
C GLY A 79 5.41 9.79 14.70
N LYS A 80 6.32 10.03 15.66
CA LYS A 80 6.42 11.30 16.37
C LYS A 80 6.84 12.44 15.44
N LEU A 81 7.85 12.25 14.60
CA LEU A 81 8.29 13.24 13.61
C LEU A 81 7.12 13.66 12.71
N ILE A 82 6.47 12.69 12.05
CA ILE A 82 5.38 12.94 11.10
C ILE A 82 4.20 13.61 11.80
N SER A 83 3.74 13.06 12.93
CA SER A 83 2.60 13.64 13.66
C SER A 83 2.85 15.08 14.10
N ARG A 84 4.10 15.44 14.43
CA ARG A 84 4.48 16.81 14.77
C ARG A 84 4.43 17.74 13.55
N VAL A 85 4.92 17.29 12.40
CA VAL A 85 4.95 18.09 11.16
C VAL A 85 3.53 18.28 10.60
N THR A 86 2.71 17.23 10.60
CA THR A 86 1.36 17.27 10.02
C THR A 86 0.31 17.85 10.98
N GLY A 87 0.67 18.11 12.24
CA GLY A 87 -0.29 18.47 13.30
C GLY A 87 -1.29 17.37 13.65
N GLY A 88 -0.99 16.13 13.28
CA GLY A 88 -1.90 14.98 13.39
C GLY A 88 -1.64 14.09 14.60
N SER A 89 -2.32 12.94 14.65
CA SER A 89 -2.06 11.90 15.66
C SER A 89 -0.97 10.92 15.20
N GLN A 90 -0.27 10.29 16.14
CA GLN A 90 0.66 9.20 15.83
C GLN A 90 -0.03 8.01 15.14
N ALA A 91 -1.30 7.75 15.47
CA ALA A 91 -2.08 6.72 14.79
C ALA A 91 -2.33 7.07 13.31
N GLY A 92 -2.60 8.34 13.01
CA GLY A 92 -2.67 8.85 11.64
C GLY A 92 -1.34 8.72 10.91
N ALA A 93 -0.24 9.13 11.55
CA ALA A 93 1.11 8.98 11.00
C ALA A 93 1.44 7.53 10.65
N ARG A 94 1.13 6.56 11.54
CA ARG A 94 1.34 5.13 11.27
C ARG A 94 0.54 4.63 10.06
N ARG A 95 -0.75 4.98 9.97
CA ARG A 95 -1.57 4.62 8.81
C ARG A 95 -1.02 5.20 7.51
N SER A 96 -0.56 6.45 7.54
CA SER A 96 0.07 7.12 6.39
C SER A 96 1.36 6.42 5.97
N MET A 97 2.23 6.06 6.93
CA MET A 97 3.45 5.30 6.67
C MET A 97 3.15 3.92 6.07
N GLU A 98 2.17 3.18 6.62
CA GLU A 98 1.77 1.86 6.12
C GLU A 98 1.21 1.92 4.69
N ALA A 99 0.37 2.91 4.40
CA ALA A 99 -0.11 3.15 3.04
C ALA A 99 1.04 3.57 2.11
N GLY A 100 1.96 4.40 2.60
CA GLY A 100 3.17 4.82 1.91
C GLY A 100 4.08 3.68 1.51
N ASP A 101 4.33 2.75 2.43
CA ASP A 101 5.18 1.56 2.20
C ASP A 101 4.68 0.72 1.02
N ALA A 102 3.36 0.60 0.86
CA ALA A 102 2.76 -0.09 -0.28
C ALA A 102 2.97 0.62 -1.63
N LEU A 103 3.24 1.92 -1.61
CA LEU A 103 3.46 2.78 -2.78
C LEU A 103 4.95 2.96 -3.11
N LEU A 104 5.86 2.57 -2.21
CA LEU A 104 7.29 2.67 -2.46
C LEU A 104 7.74 1.67 -3.54
N PRO A 105 8.71 2.06 -4.37
CA PRO A 105 9.43 1.13 -5.22
C PRO A 105 9.96 -0.08 -4.45
N VAL A 106 9.71 -1.28 -4.97
CA VAL A 106 10.38 -2.49 -4.49
C VAL A 106 11.69 -2.62 -5.27
N ALA A 107 12.79 -2.87 -4.57
CA ALA A 107 14.08 -3.13 -5.21
C ALA A 107 13.94 -4.32 -6.19
N PRO A 108 14.56 -4.26 -7.38
CA PRO A 108 14.55 -5.38 -8.32
C PRO A 108 15.01 -6.66 -7.63
N ARG A 109 14.18 -7.70 -7.67
CA ARG A 109 14.59 -9.06 -7.31
C ARG A 109 15.23 -9.70 -8.53
N ASP A 110 16.36 -10.37 -8.34
CA ASP A 110 16.93 -11.20 -9.41
C ASP A 110 15.95 -12.36 -9.71
N PRO A 111 15.41 -12.45 -10.94
CA PRO A 111 14.42 -13.47 -11.30
C PRO A 111 14.98 -14.90 -11.27
N ARG A 112 16.30 -15.09 -11.23
CA ARG A 112 16.93 -16.42 -11.16
C ARG A 112 17.16 -16.92 -9.74
N THR A 113 17.40 -16.01 -8.80
CA THR A 113 17.79 -16.35 -7.43
C THR A 113 16.70 -16.01 -6.41
N GLY A 114 15.73 -15.16 -6.78
CA GLY A 114 14.69 -14.67 -5.87
C GLY A 114 15.21 -13.74 -4.77
N VAL A 115 16.53 -13.50 -4.74
CA VAL A 115 17.20 -12.68 -3.74
C VAL A 115 16.94 -11.21 -4.09
N VAL A 116 16.41 -10.47 -3.12
CA VAL A 116 16.45 -9.00 -3.16
C VAL A 116 17.92 -8.62 -3.21
N ALA A 117 18.35 -7.80 -4.18
CA ALA A 117 19.71 -7.26 -4.17
C ALA A 117 19.92 -6.58 -2.81
N ALA A 118 20.60 -7.28 -1.91
CA ALA A 118 20.82 -6.81 -0.56
C ALA A 118 21.91 -5.77 -0.65
N ASP A 119 21.50 -4.51 -0.73
CA ASP A 119 22.39 -3.41 -0.39
C ASP A 119 21.71 -2.53 0.66
N ALA A 120 21.76 -3.02 1.89
CA ALA A 120 21.52 -2.21 3.08
C ALA A 120 22.71 -1.26 3.23
N GLY A 121 22.72 -0.15 2.48
CA GLY A 121 23.71 0.91 2.68
C GLY A 121 24.00 1.81 1.48
N SER A 122 23.77 1.36 0.25
CA SER A 122 24.01 2.21 -0.91
C SER A 122 22.80 3.12 -1.18
N PRO A 123 23.00 4.44 -1.41
CA PRO A 123 21.94 5.25 -1.99
C PRO A 123 21.57 4.58 -3.30
N VAL A 124 20.28 4.25 -3.48
CA VAL A 124 19.74 3.81 -4.77
C VAL A 124 20.26 4.80 -5.80
N GLY A 125 21.27 4.40 -6.57
CA GLY A 125 21.78 5.20 -7.67
C GLY A 125 20.59 5.50 -8.59
N PRO A 126 20.57 6.65 -9.29
CA PRO A 126 19.45 7.00 -10.15
C PRO A 126 19.24 5.83 -11.12
N GLY A 127 18.17 5.06 -10.88
CA GLY A 127 17.79 3.96 -11.75
C GLY A 127 17.68 4.51 -13.17
N SER A 128 18.10 3.70 -14.15
CA SER A 128 18.06 4.07 -15.57
C SER A 128 16.80 4.88 -15.89
N PRO A 129 16.93 6.08 -16.48
CA PRO A 129 15.78 6.96 -16.70
C PRO A 129 14.79 6.25 -17.63
N GLY A 130 13.62 5.92 -17.09
CA GLY A 130 12.47 5.46 -17.89
C GLY A 130 11.83 4.13 -17.48
N GLN A 131 12.40 3.34 -16.57
CA GLN A 131 11.70 2.14 -16.09
C GLN A 131 10.95 2.47 -14.80
N PRO A 132 9.59 2.46 -14.79
CA PRO A 132 8.84 2.69 -13.57
C PRO A 132 9.23 1.61 -12.57
N ALA A 133 9.77 2.03 -11.44
CA ALA A 133 10.22 1.09 -10.43
C ALA A 133 9.01 0.26 -9.95
N ALA A 134 9.13 -1.06 -9.98
CA ALA A 134 8.03 -1.96 -9.70
C ALA A 134 7.57 -1.79 -8.26
N THR A 135 6.32 -1.40 -8.04
CA THR A 135 5.71 -1.39 -6.71
C THR A 135 5.16 -2.78 -6.38
N LYS A 136 4.99 -3.07 -5.08
CA LYS A 136 4.47 -4.38 -4.63
C LYS A 136 3.06 -4.65 -5.18
N TYR A 137 2.25 -3.60 -5.26
CA TYR A 137 0.87 -3.63 -5.73
C TYR A 137 0.68 -2.54 -6.80
N PRO A 138 0.93 -2.86 -8.09
CA PRO A 138 0.89 -1.89 -9.18
C PRO A 138 -0.48 -1.24 -9.42
N ALA A 139 -1.57 -1.99 -9.31
CA ALA A 139 -2.92 -1.47 -9.50
C ALA A 139 -3.34 -0.54 -8.36
N VAL A 140 -2.96 -0.87 -7.12
CA VAL A 140 -3.18 0.02 -5.95
C VAL A 140 -2.41 1.32 -6.14
N ALA A 141 -1.12 1.22 -6.51
CA ALA A 141 -0.28 2.40 -6.72
C ALA A 141 -0.80 3.29 -7.85
N ALA A 142 -1.18 2.70 -8.99
CA ALA A 142 -1.75 3.44 -10.11
C ALA A 142 -3.05 4.17 -9.72
N ALA A 143 -3.96 3.51 -9.00
CA ALA A 143 -5.22 4.10 -8.57
C ALA A 143 -5.02 5.22 -7.53
N ALA A 144 -4.06 5.07 -6.62
CA ALA A 144 -3.70 6.14 -5.68
C ALA A 144 -3.12 7.36 -6.40
N LEU A 145 -2.18 7.14 -7.33
CA LEU A 145 -1.55 8.21 -8.12
C LEU A 145 -2.54 8.90 -9.07
N ALA A 146 -3.60 8.22 -9.50
CA ALA A 146 -4.69 8.81 -10.27
C ALA A 146 -5.68 9.62 -9.41
N GLY A 147 -5.62 9.50 -8.08
CA GLY A 147 -6.59 10.11 -7.16
C GLY A 147 -7.92 9.36 -7.10
N ASP A 148 -7.94 8.07 -7.45
CA ASP A 148 -9.13 7.22 -7.41
C ASP A 148 -9.33 6.57 -6.04
N LEU A 149 -8.25 6.39 -5.26
CA LEU A 149 -8.29 5.79 -3.92
C LEU A 149 -7.82 6.77 -2.85
N SER A 150 -8.45 6.71 -1.68
CA SER A 150 -7.95 7.40 -0.49
C SER A 150 -6.78 6.64 0.15
N VAL A 151 -5.99 7.34 0.95
CA VAL A 151 -4.87 6.74 1.70
C VAL A 151 -5.34 5.60 2.61
N ASP A 152 -6.51 5.74 3.24
CA ASP A 152 -7.09 4.69 4.07
C ASP A 152 -7.44 3.45 3.23
N ALA A 153 -8.03 3.62 2.04
CA ALA A 153 -8.34 2.50 1.15
C ALA A 153 -7.08 1.79 0.68
N VAL A 154 -6.03 2.54 0.32
CA VAL A 154 -4.71 2.00 -0.02
C VAL A 154 -4.13 1.15 1.11
N GLY A 155 -4.14 1.67 2.35
CA GLY A 155 -3.65 0.95 3.52
C GLY A 155 -4.45 -0.33 3.80
N ILE A 156 -5.79 -0.26 3.75
CA ILE A 156 -6.67 -1.41 3.98
C ILE A 156 -6.45 -2.51 2.94
N ILE A 157 -6.43 -2.15 1.64
CA ILE A 157 -6.24 -3.13 0.56
C ILE A 157 -4.86 -3.76 0.66
N SER A 158 -3.80 -2.94 0.82
CA SER A 158 -2.42 -3.44 0.88
C SER A 158 -2.18 -4.34 2.09
N SER A 159 -2.75 -3.99 3.25
CA SER A 159 -2.72 -4.83 4.45
C SER A 159 -3.42 -6.17 4.21
N GLY A 160 -4.62 -6.16 3.60
CA GLY A 160 -5.32 -7.38 3.22
C GLY A 160 -4.52 -8.27 2.27
N LEU A 161 -3.95 -7.68 1.21
CA LEU A 161 -3.12 -8.40 0.24
C LEU A 161 -1.86 -8.99 0.89
N ASN A 162 -1.23 -8.26 1.82
CA ASN A 162 -0.05 -8.76 2.56
C ASN A 162 -0.36 -10.07 3.31
N THR A 163 -1.58 -10.25 3.82
CA THR A 163 -1.96 -11.50 4.48
C THR A 163 -2.01 -12.70 3.53
N VAL A 164 -2.27 -12.46 2.24
CA VAL A 164 -2.41 -13.52 1.22
C VAL A 164 -1.10 -13.75 0.47
N ALA A 165 -0.25 -12.73 0.38
CA ALA A 165 0.98 -12.72 -0.43
C ALA A 165 1.92 -13.90 -0.15
N ASP A 166 2.04 -14.35 1.11
CA ASP A 166 2.92 -15.46 1.48
C ASP A 166 2.35 -16.85 1.14
N ARG A 167 1.06 -16.93 0.81
CA ARG A 167 0.30 -18.18 0.69
C ARG A 167 -0.19 -18.46 -0.72
N ALA A 168 -0.04 -17.51 -1.63
CA ALA A 168 -0.59 -17.53 -2.99
C ALA A 168 0.47 -17.16 -4.03
N PRO A 169 0.38 -17.70 -5.26
CA PRO A 169 1.25 -17.26 -6.35
C PRO A 169 0.98 -15.79 -6.70
N SER A 170 2.01 -15.07 -7.15
CA SER A 170 1.96 -13.63 -7.44
C SER A 170 0.80 -13.26 -8.37
N ASP A 171 0.51 -14.07 -9.38
CA ASP A 171 -0.55 -13.81 -10.36
C ASP A 171 -1.95 -13.78 -9.72
N GLN A 172 -2.21 -14.66 -8.76
CA GLN A 172 -3.49 -14.68 -8.03
C GLN A 172 -3.63 -13.45 -7.12
N VAL A 173 -2.54 -13.04 -6.47
CA VAL A 173 -2.49 -11.84 -5.64
C VAL A 173 -2.77 -10.60 -6.49
N HIS A 174 -2.15 -10.48 -7.67
CA HIS A 174 -2.40 -9.37 -8.59
C HIS A 174 -3.80 -9.40 -9.22
N ALA A 175 -4.38 -10.59 -9.44
CA ALA A 175 -5.77 -10.69 -9.89
C ALA A 175 -6.74 -10.19 -8.80
N LEU A 176 -6.53 -10.61 -7.55
CA LEU A 176 -7.29 -10.14 -6.40
C LEU A 176 -7.12 -8.63 -6.20
N GLU A 177 -5.89 -8.13 -6.32
CA GLU A 177 -5.56 -6.71 -6.25
C GLU A 177 -6.39 -5.88 -7.23
N ARG A 178 -6.39 -6.25 -8.53
CA ARG A 178 -7.17 -5.55 -9.56
C ARG A 178 -8.67 -5.56 -9.25
N ALA A 179 -9.20 -6.69 -8.79
CA ALA A 179 -10.61 -6.82 -8.44
C ALA A 179 -11.00 -5.92 -7.26
N LEU A 180 -10.17 -5.89 -6.20
CA LEU A 180 -10.39 -5.03 -5.04
C LEU A 180 -10.30 -3.54 -5.40
N VAL A 181 -9.31 -3.16 -6.21
CA VAL A 181 -9.14 -1.76 -6.65
C VAL A 181 -10.33 -1.31 -7.50
N ALA A 182 -10.81 -2.13 -8.42
CA ALA A 182 -11.96 -1.79 -9.27
C ALA A 182 -13.22 -1.50 -8.44
N GLN A 183 -13.47 -2.29 -7.39
CA GLN A 183 -14.62 -2.09 -6.50
C GLN A 183 -14.42 -0.90 -5.55
N ALA A 184 -13.19 -0.67 -5.06
CA ALA A 184 -12.93 0.33 -4.03
C ALA A 184 -13.14 1.79 -4.46
N LYS A 185 -13.10 2.10 -5.78
CA LYS A 185 -13.18 3.48 -6.30
C LYS A 185 -14.46 4.22 -5.89
N THR A 186 -15.56 3.50 -5.65
CA THR A 186 -16.87 4.08 -5.32
C THR A 186 -17.28 3.79 -3.88
N LEU A 187 -16.39 3.24 -3.06
CA LEU A 187 -16.70 2.79 -1.71
C LEU A 187 -16.06 3.68 -0.66
N THR A 188 -16.75 3.80 0.48
CA THR A 188 -16.17 4.40 1.68
C THR A 188 -15.09 3.49 2.27
N ALA A 189 -14.18 4.04 3.09
CA ALA A 189 -13.13 3.25 3.73
C ALA A 189 -13.67 2.09 4.58
N GLN A 190 -14.84 2.27 5.22
CA GLN A 190 -15.49 1.21 5.99
C GLN A 190 -16.02 0.09 5.10
N GLU A 191 -16.61 0.42 3.96
CA GLU A 191 -17.07 -0.57 2.97
C GLU A 191 -15.90 -1.30 2.33
N VAL A 192 -14.80 -0.61 1.99
CA VAL A 192 -13.55 -1.22 1.53
C VAL A 192 -13.04 -2.22 2.57
N ARG A 193 -13.03 -1.86 3.86
CA ARG A 193 -12.63 -2.79 4.93
C ARG A 193 -13.48 -4.05 4.95
N ARG A 194 -14.80 -3.92 4.86
CA ARG A 194 -15.73 -5.06 4.83
C ARG A 194 -15.54 -5.92 3.57
N MET A 195 -15.36 -5.27 2.42
CA MET A 195 -15.12 -5.92 1.14
C MET A 195 -13.82 -6.73 1.15
N VAL A 196 -12.71 -6.12 1.60
CA VAL A 196 -11.41 -6.79 1.74
C VAL A 196 -11.53 -7.98 2.69
N ALA A 197 -12.11 -7.81 3.88
CA ALA A 197 -12.29 -8.90 4.83
C ALA A 197 -13.06 -10.09 4.23
N ARG A 198 -14.14 -9.82 3.49
CA ARG A 198 -14.90 -10.87 2.79
C ARG A 198 -14.09 -11.55 1.68
N ALA A 199 -13.29 -10.79 0.95
CA ALA A 199 -12.45 -11.34 -0.12
C ALA A 199 -11.35 -12.24 0.44
N ILE A 200 -10.70 -11.84 1.54
CA ILE A 200 -9.69 -12.66 2.22
C ILE A 200 -10.32 -13.95 2.77
N ALA A 201 -11.47 -13.85 3.45
CA ALA A 201 -12.15 -15.04 3.98
C ALA A 201 -12.48 -16.07 2.88
N ARG A 202 -12.96 -15.62 1.71
CA ARG A 202 -13.21 -16.52 0.57
C ARG A 202 -11.93 -17.13 0.01
N PHE A 203 -10.85 -16.36 -0.04
CA PHE A 203 -9.55 -16.87 -0.47
C PHE A 203 -9.03 -17.95 0.47
N ASP A 204 -9.15 -17.73 1.78
CA ASP A 204 -8.76 -18.70 2.81
C ASP A 204 -9.56 -19.99 2.72
N GLU A 205 -10.89 -19.93 2.51
CA GLU A 205 -11.73 -21.12 2.30
C GLU A 205 -11.26 -21.96 1.10
N GLN A 206 -10.92 -21.30 -0.02
CA GLN A 206 -10.41 -21.99 -1.21
C GLN A 206 -9.07 -22.67 -0.92
N GLY A 207 -8.16 -21.96 -0.23
CA GLY A 207 -6.86 -22.51 0.16
C GLY A 207 -6.97 -23.71 1.11
N VAL A 208 -7.93 -23.69 2.03
CA VAL A 208 -8.25 -24.83 2.91
C VAL A 208 -8.76 -26.01 2.09
N ARG A 209 -9.76 -25.79 1.20
CA ARG A 209 -10.32 -26.87 0.35
C ARG A 209 -9.27 -27.51 -0.55
N GLU A 210 -8.38 -26.72 -1.15
CA GLU A 210 -7.30 -27.25 -1.97
C GLU A 210 -6.30 -28.07 -1.16
N ARG A 211 -6.01 -27.67 0.08
CA ARG A 211 -5.14 -28.42 0.99
C ARG A 211 -5.81 -29.73 1.44
N GLU A 212 -7.09 -29.69 1.78
CA GLU A 212 -7.86 -30.88 2.12
C GLU A 212 -7.94 -31.86 0.95
N ARG A 213 -8.16 -31.36 -0.28
CA ARG A 213 -8.12 -32.18 -1.50
C ARG A 213 -6.75 -32.84 -1.67
N ARG A 214 -5.67 -32.07 -1.60
CA ARG A 214 -4.30 -32.63 -1.66
C ARG A 214 -4.04 -33.67 -0.59
N ASN A 215 -4.45 -33.42 0.66
CA ASN A 215 -4.31 -34.37 1.75
C ASN A 215 -5.15 -35.63 1.53
N ARG A 216 -6.34 -35.50 0.94
CA ARG A 216 -7.20 -36.64 0.58
C ARG A 216 -6.58 -37.47 -0.54
N ASP A 217 -6.07 -36.82 -1.58
CA ASP A 217 -5.43 -37.47 -2.73
C ASP A 217 -4.11 -38.16 -2.32
N ALA A 218 -3.40 -37.61 -1.32
CA ALA A 218 -2.18 -38.20 -0.76
C ALA A 218 -2.44 -39.34 0.24
N ARG A 219 -3.70 -39.66 0.59
CA ARG A 219 -4.02 -40.82 1.42
C ARG A 219 -3.95 -42.07 0.56
N TYR A 220 -2.93 -42.89 0.78
CA TYR A 220 -2.88 -44.24 0.26
C TYR A 220 -2.82 -45.24 1.42
N LEU A 221 -3.48 -46.38 1.23
CA LEU A 221 -3.30 -47.57 2.06
C LEU A 221 -2.45 -48.52 1.23
N THR A 222 -1.26 -48.85 1.71
CA THR A 222 -0.47 -49.92 1.10
C THR A 222 -0.83 -51.20 1.83
N TRP A 223 -1.34 -52.17 1.07
CA TRP A 223 -1.70 -53.49 1.54
C TRP A 223 -0.80 -54.47 0.81
N SER A 224 0.05 -55.19 1.54
CA SER A 224 0.98 -56.15 0.96
C SER A 224 0.90 -57.45 1.72
N GLU A 225 0.72 -58.54 0.99
CA GLU A 225 0.72 -59.91 1.51
C GLU A 225 2.15 -60.46 1.45
N ASP A 226 2.58 -61.11 2.53
CA ASP A 226 3.90 -61.73 2.64
C ASP A 226 3.96 -63.10 1.93
N HIS A 227 5.17 -63.68 1.84
CA HIS A 227 5.36 -64.96 1.17
C HIS A 227 4.69 -66.16 1.90
N THR A 228 4.08 -65.94 3.07
CA THR A 228 3.33 -66.95 3.82
C THR A 228 1.82 -66.83 3.63
N GLY A 229 1.36 -65.85 2.84
CA GLY A 229 -0.06 -65.59 2.62
C GLY A 229 -0.70 -64.81 3.76
N MET A 230 0.09 -64.14 4.59
CA MET A 230 -0.40 -63.26 5.65
C MET A 230 -0.21 -61.79 5.27
N VAL A 231 -1.14 -60.98 5.77
CA VAL A 231 -1.35 -59.57 5.40
C VAL A 231 -1.01 -58.67 6.56
#